data_AF-C7Q547-F1
#
_entry.id   AF-C7Q547-F1
#
_cell.length_a   1.000
_cell.length_b   1.000
_cell.length_c   1.000
_cell.angle_alpha   90.00
_cell.angle_beta   90.00
_cell.angle_gamma   90.00
#
_symmetry.space_group_name_H-M   'P 1'
#
loop_
_entity.id
_entity.type
_entity.pdbx_description
1 polymer ?
#
loop_
_entity_poly.entity_id
_entity_poly.type
_entity_poly.pdbx_seq_one_letter_code
_entity_poly.pdbx_strand_id
1 'polypeptide(L)'
;MHQEVPVTSLNSAVIELLGRPNMLGEDRALAARMIVADGEINHILARTKGILARPIWAGCAHESDRCNDLFVAEWERFKSRVADDTEFRRHPSPSERDVFKEAVAGTEYALARLRQEFAQLGKTSWVYDDEEP
;
A
#
# COMPACT_ATOMS: atom_id res chain seq x y z
N MET A 1 26.47 -8.17 18.74
CA MET A 1 26.38 -7.74 17.33
C MET A 1 24.94 -7.84 16.91
N HIS A 2 24.19 -6.74 16.96
CA HIS A 2 22.86 -6.69 16.34
C HIS A 2 23.08 -6.21 14.91
N GLN A 3 22.91 -7.11 13.95
CA GLN A 3 22.80 -6.72 12.54
C GLN A 3 21.50 -5.93 12.40
N GLU A 4 21.61 -4.63 12.18
CA GLU A 4 20.50 -3.82 11.68
C GLU A 4 20.18 -4.34 10.28
N VAL A 5 19.15 -5.17 10.16
CA VAL A 5 18.58 -5.50 8.86
C VAL A 5 17.97 -4.20 8.34
N PRO A 6 18.42 -3.66 7.19
CA PRO A 6 17.80 -2.46 6.64
C PRO A 6 16.33 -2.78 6.35
N VAL A 7 15.42 -2.11 7.06
CA VAL A 7 14.00 -2.17 6.75
C VAL A 7 13.82 -1.39 5.46
N THR A 8 13.76 -2.10 4.33
CA THR A 8 13.45 -1.49 3.04
C THR A 8 12.04 -0.90 3.12
N SER A 9 11.93 0.43 3.06
CA SER A 9 10.62 1.06 2.95
C SER A 9 9.94 0.66 1.64
N LEU A 10 8.60 0.58 1.62
CA LEU A 10 7.83 0.31 0.40
C LEU A 10 8.26 1.21 -0.77
N ASN A 11 8.51 2.49 -0.50
CA ASN A 11 8.98 3.45 -1.50
C ASN A 11 10.35 3.05 -2.07
N SER A 12 11.30 2.62 -1.24
CA SER A 12 12.61 2.16 -1.70
C SER A 12 12.49 0.91 -2.57
N ALA A 13 11.69 -0.07 -2.12
CA ALA A 13 11.43 -1.30 -2.85
C ALA A 13 10.83 -1.02 -4.24
N VAL A 14 9.82 -0.17 -4.31
CA VAL A 14 9.12 0.11 -5.56
C VAL A 14 9.92 1.04 -6.48
N ILE A 15 10.68 2.02 -5.96
CA ILE A 15 11.55 2.85 -6.80
C ILE A 15 12.61 1.98 -7.51
N GLU A 16 13.21 1.03 -6.79
CA GLU A 16 14.14 0.06 -7.40
C GLU A 16 13.48 -0.76 -8.50
N LEU A 17 12.23 -1.17 -8.28
CA LEU A 17 11.42 -1.95 -9.23
C LEU A 17 11.13 -1.14 -10.50
N LEU A 18 10.61 0.08 -10.35
CA LEU A 18 10.28 0.97 -11.45
C LEU A 18 11.50 1.39 -12.27
N GLY A 19 12.68 1.49 -11.63
CA GLY A 19 13.95 1.81 -12.27
C GLY A 19 14.55 0.70 -13.13
N ARG A 20 14.05 -0.55 -13.07
CA ARG A 20 14.61 -1.66 -13.86
C ARG A 20 14.14 -1.59 -15.31
N PRO A 21 15.06 -1.49 -16.31
CA PRO A 21 14.71 -1.23 -17.71
C PRO A 21 13.88 -2.34 -18.36
N ASN A 22 14.12 -3.59 -17.96
CA ASN A 22 13.48 -4.77 -18.55
C ASN A 22 12.25 -5.26 -17.77
N MET A 23 11.72 -4.49 -16.80
CA MET A 23 10.54 -4.93 -16.07
C MET A 23 9.28 -4.89 -16.95
N LEU A 24 8.41 -5.91 -16.83
CA LEU A 24 7.17 -5.94 -17.58
C LEU A 24 6.26 -4.78 -17.15
N GLY A 25 5.47 -4.27 -18.09
CA GLY A 25 4.53 -3.17 -17.82
C GLY A 25 3.52 -3.50 -16.72
N GLU A 26 3.08 -4.76 -16.62
CA GLU A 26 2.18 -5.23 -15.56
C GLU A 26 2.83 -5.14 -14.17
N ASP A 27 4.09 -5.60 -14.02
CA ASP A 27 4.80 -5.56 -12.74
C ASP A 27 5.02 -4.12 -12.28
N ARG A 28 5.36 -3.21 -13.22
CA ARG A 28 5.46 -1.77 -12.94
C ARG A 28 4.11 -1.18 -12.51
N ALA A 29 3.03 -1.57 -13.17
CA ALA A 29 1.69 -1.07 -12.85
C ALA A 29 1.24 -1.53 -11.45
N LEU A 30 1.52 -2.78 -11.06
CA LEU A 30 1.23 -3.28 -9.72
C LEU A 30 1.98 -2.48 -8.65
N ALA A 31 3.27 -2.25 -8.86
CA ALA A 31 4.09 -1.50 -7.91
C ALA A 31 3.67 -0.02 -7.80
N ALA A 32 3.33 0.62 -8.93
CA ALA A 32 2.82 1.98 -8.95
C ALA A 32 1.47 2.10 -8.22
N ARG A 33 0.55 1.16 -8.44
CA ARG A 33 -0.74 1.11 -7.71
C ARG A 33 -0.54 0.97 -6.22
N MET A 34 0.40 0.12 -5.80
CA MET A 34 0.75 -0.07 -4.39
C MET A 34 1.21 1.24 -3.73
N ILE A 35 2.18 1.96 -4.32
CA ILE A 35 2.63 3.27 -3.79
C ILE A 35 1.47 4.25 -3.71
N VAL A 36 0.69 4.39 -4.78
CA VAL A 36 -0.37 5.41 -4.85
C VAL A 36 -1.42 5.14 -3.79
N ALA A 37 -1.84 3.87 -3.65
CA ALA A 37 -2.84 3.49 -2.65
C ALA A 37 -2.33 3.68 -1.22
N ASP A 38 -1.11 3.23 -0.90
CA ASP A 38 -0.51 3.41 0.43
C ASP A 38 -0.31 4.89 0.78
N GLY A 39 0.19 5.70 -0.17
CA GLY A 39 0.36 7.13 0.02
C GLY A 39 -0.96 7.85 0.33
N GLU A 40 -2.05 7.44 -0.32
CA GLU A 40 -3.37 8.00 -0.06
C GLU A 40 -3.97 7.54 1.27
N ILE A 41 -3.80 6.26 1.64
CA ILE A 41 -4.19 5.75 2.96
C ILE A 41 -3.50 6.56 4.05
N ASN A 42 -2.18 6.73 3.97
CA ASN A 42 -1.40 7.49 4.94
C ASN A 42 -1.88 8.95 5.03
N HIS A 43 -2.21 9.57 3.90
CA HIS A 43 -2.78 10.91 3.87
C HIS A 43 -4.15 11.00 4.58
N ILE A 44 -5.08 10.08 4.28
CA ILE A 44 -6.42 10.07 4.89
C ILE A 44 -6.33 9.76 6.39
N LEU A 45 -5.53 8.77 6.79
CA LEU A 45 -5.34 8.40 8.20
C LEU A 45 -4.76 9.55 9.01
N ALA A 46 -3.79 10.30 8.46
CA ALA A 46 -3.22 11.47 9.12
C ALA A 46 -4.27 12.57 9.35
N ARG A 47 -5.15 12.82 8.37
CA ARG A 47 -6.22 13.84 8.46
C ARG A 47 -7.38 13.44 9.35
N THR A 48 -7.60 12.15 9.55
CA THR A 48 -8.76 11.61 10.27
C THR A 48 -8.44 11.13 11.69
N LYS A 49 -7.19 11.28 12.12
CA LYS A 49 -6.73 10.91 13.46
C LYS A 49 -7.54 11.64 14.53
N GLY A 50 -8.24 10.87 15.38
CA GLY A 50 -9.08 11.41 16.44
C GLY A 50 -10.47 11.89 16.01
N ILE A 51 -10.80 11.79 14.71
CA ILE A 51 -12.11 12.16 14.15
C ILE A 51 -12.87 10.90 13.73
N LEU A 52 -12.20 10.01 13.01
CA LEU A 52 -12.81 8.77 12.51
C LEU A 52 -12.87 7.72 13.62
N ALA A 53 -13.90 6.86 13.59
CA ALA A 53 -14.11 5.84 14.59
C ALA A 53 -12.86 4.97 14.76
N ARG A 54 -12.35 4.89 15.99
CA ARG A 54 -11.07 4.22 16.30
C ARG A 54 -10.94 2.80 15.72
N PRO A 55 -11.98 1.94 15.73
CA PRO A 55 -11.88 0.60 15.14
C PRO A 55 -11.69 0.61 13.63
N ILE A 56 -12.31 1.56 12.93
CA ILE A 56 -12.20 1.70 11.47
C ILE A 56 -10.82 2.23 11.11
N TRP A 57 -10.36 3.28 11.81
CA TRP A 57 -9.05 3.86 11.62
C TRP A 57 -7.95 2.80 11.84
N ALA A 58 -8.00 2.09 12.97
CA ALA A 58 -7.02 1.07 13.32
C ALA A 58 -7.07 -0.14 12.38
N GLY A 59 -8.27 -0.56 11.96
CA GLY A 59 -8.43 -1.66 11.02
C GLY A 59 -7.82 -1.38 9.65
N CYS A 60 -8.04 -0.17 9.12
CA CYS A 60 -7.48 0.21 7.82
C CYS A 60 -5.97 0.44 7.88
N ALA A 61 -5.46 1.03 8.97
CA ALA A 61 -4.02 1.17 9.20
C ALA A 61 -3.34 -0.21 9.25
N HIS A 62 -3.91 -1.14 10.03
CA HIS A 62 -3.37 -2.49 10.16
C HIS A 62 -3.38 -3.27 8.84
N GLU A 63 -4.45 -3.15 8.06
CA GLU A 63 -4.53 -3.83 6.75
C GLU A 63 -3.52 -3.24 5.74
N SER A 64 -3.31 -1.92 5.76
CA SER A 64 -2.27 -1.26 4.97
C SER A 64 -0.88 -1.78 5.34
N ASP A 65 -0.56 -1.82 6.63
CA ASP A 65 0.72 -2.35 7.13
C ASP A 65 0.93 -3.80 6.71
N ARG A 66 -0.10 -4.66 6.86
CA ARG A 66 -0.05 -6.07 6.45
C ARG A 66 0.24 -6.22 4.95
N CYS A 67 -0.42 -5.42 4.11
CA CYS A 67 -0.24 -5.48 2.66
C CYS A 67 1.14 -4.94 2.25
N ASN A 68 1.62 -3.88 2.90
CA ASN A 68 2.96 -3.34 2.71
C ASN A 68 4.02 -4.39 3.03
N ASP A 69 3.92 -5.03 4.19
CA ASP A 69 4.86 -6.08 4.62
C ASP A 69 4.86 -7.25 3.65
N LEU A 70 3.69 -7.69 3.18
CA LEU A 70 3.56 -8.76 2.20
C LEU A 70 4.25 -8.40 0.88
N PHE A 71 3.99 -7.19 0.36
CA PHE A 71 4.58 -6.73 -0.89
C PHE A 71 6.11 -6.61 -0.79
N VAL A 72 6.61 -5.98 0.29
CA VAL A 72 8.05 -5.79 0.52
C VAL A 72 8.74 -7.13 0.69
N ALA A 73 8.17 -8.06 1.49
CA ALA A 73 8.77 -9.36 1.71
C ALA A 73 8.90 -10.17 0.41
N GLU A 74 7.87 -10.18 -0.42
CA GLU A 74 7.93 -10.90 -1.70
C GLU A 74 8.86 -10.21 -2.71
N TRP A 75 8.93 -8.88 -2.67
CA TRP A 75 9.89 -8.13 -3.46
C TRP A 75 11.34 -8.45 -3.09
N GLU A 76 11.68 -8.46 -1.80
CA GLU A 76 13.03 -8.81 -1.33
C GLU A 76 13.41 -10.24 -1.71
N ARG A 77 12.47 -11.19 -1.65
CA ARG A 77 12.67 -12.56 -2.13
C ARG A 77 12.98 -12.59 -3.63
N PHE A 78 12.17 -11.91 -4.44
CA PHE A 78 12.43 -11.80 -5.86
C PHE A 78 13.82 -11.18 -6.12
N LYS A 79 14.14 -10.05 -5.48
CA LYS A 79 15.44 -9.38 -5.60
C LYS A 79 16.60 -10.30 -5.28
N SER A 80 16.53 -11.03 -4.17
CA SER A 80 17.60 -11.96 -3.78
C SER A 80 17.86 -13.05 -4.82
N ARG A 81 16.79 -13.55 -5.47
CA ARG A 81 16.86 -14.58 -6.52
C ARG A 81 17.44 -14.05 -7.84
N VAL A 82 17.34 -12.75 -8.08
CA VAL A 82 17.81 -12.09 -9.30
C VAL A 82 19.01 -11.17 -9.03
N ALA A 83 19.65 -11.27 -7.87
CA ALA A 83 20.75 -10.40 -7.46
C ALA A 83 21.94 -10.46 -8.44
N ASP A 84 22.21 -11.66 -8.98
CA ASP A 84 23.28 -11.88 -9.96
C ASP A 84 22.84 -11.66 -11.43
N ASP A 85 21.57 -11.30 -11.65
CA ASP A 85 21.03 -11.04 -12.99
C ASP A 85 21.30 -9.59 -13.43
N THR A 86 22.56 -9.35 -13.79
CA THR A 86 23.05 -8.05 -14.27
C THR A 86 22.41 -7.60 -15.59
N GLU A 87 21.80 -8.54 -16.32
CA GLU A 87 21.12 -8.29 -17.60
C GLU A 87 19.60 -8.08 -17.42
N PHE A 88 19.10 -8.13 -16.17
CA PHE A 88 17.69 -7.93 -15.82
C PHE A 88 16.73 -8.81 -16.62
N ARG A 89 17.10 -10.06 -16.93
CA ARG A 89 16.31 -10.97 -17.77
C ARG A 89 15.20 -11.69 -17.00
N ARG A 90 15.29 -11.74 -15.67
CA ARG A 90 14.36 -12.43 -14.79
C ARG A 90 13.25 -11.49 -14.34
N HIS A 91 12.03 -12.01 -14.44
CA HIS A 91 10.82 -11.35 -13.98
C HIS A 91 10.21 -12.10 -12.80
N PRO A 92 9.33 -11.44 -12.03
CA PRO A 92 8.46 -12.16 -11.11
C PRO A 92 7.75 -13.32 -11.81
N SER A 93 7.79 -14.48 -11.19
CA SER A 93 7.02 -15.67 -11.54
C SER A 93 5.53 -15.40 -11.34
N PRO A 94 4.65 -16.23 -11.94
CA PRO A 94 3.21 -16.11 -11.72
C PRO A 94 2.83 -16.10 -10.24
N SER A 95 3.44 -16.96 -9.41
CA SER A 95 3.18 -17.01 -7.97
C SER A 95 3.61 -15.74 -7.23
N GLU A 96 4.77 -15.16 -7.56
CA GLU A 96 5.20 -13.87 -6.99
C GLU A 96 4.23 -12.74 -7.42
N ARG A 97 3.75 -12.75 -8.67
CA ARG A 97 2.77 -11.78 -9.13
C ARG A 97 1.42 -11.91 -8.44
N ASP A 98 0.99 -13.13 -8.13
CA ASP A 98 -0.26 -13.35 -7.41
C ASP A 98 -0.19 -12.73 -6.00
N VAL A 99 0.96 -12.83 -5.32
CA VAL A 99 1.20 -12.16 -4.03
C VAL A 99 1.19 -10.63 -4.19
N PHE A 100 1.83 -10.07 -5.21
CA PHE A 100 1.75 -8.64 -5.49
C PHE A 100 0.32 -8.17 -5.76
N LYS A 101 -0.46 -8.95 -6.52
CA LYS A 101 -1.87 -8.68 -6.80
C LYS A 101 -2.71 -8.71 -5.53
N GLU A 102 -2.47 -9.68 -4.66
CA GLU A 102 -3.14 -9.79 -3.35
C GLU A 102 -2.86 -8.57 -2.48
N ALA A 103 -1.59 -8.18 -2.35
CA ALA A 103 -1.21 -7.01 -1.56
C ALA A 103 -1.83 -5.72 -2.11
N VAL A 104 -1.80 -5.51 -3.43
CA VAL A 104 -2.43 -4.35 -4.07
C VAL A 104 -3.94 -4.35 -3.84
N ALA A 105 -4.61 -5.50 -4.01
CA ALA A 105 -6.05 -5.60 -3.82
C ALA A 105 -6.47 -5.33 -2.37
N GLY A 106 -5.72 -5.84 -1.39
CA GLY A 106 -5.96 -5.56 0.03
C GLY A 106 -5.80 -4.08 0.37
N THR A 107 -4.75 -3.44 -0.16
CA THR A 107 -4.51 -2.01 0.02
C THR A 107 -5.62 -1.17 -0.62
N GLU A 108 -6.03 -1.48 -1.85
CA GLU A 108 -7.12 -0.78 -2.53
C GLU A 108 -8.47 -0.95 -1.81
N TYR A 109 -8.72 -2.13 -1.24
CA TYR A 109 -9.91 -2.37 -0.40
C TYR A 109 -9.89 -1.50 0.86
N ALA A 110 -8.76 -1.45 1.58
CA ALA A 110 -8.60 -0.59 2.75
C ALA A 110 -8.79 0.90 2.40
N LEU A 111 -8.23 1.34 1.27
CA LEU A 111 -8.42 2.70 0.76
C LEU A 111 -9.87 3.01 0.42
N ALA A 112 -10.57 2.11 -0.29
CA ALA A 112 -11.97 2.29 -0.64
C ALA A 112 -12.85 2.46 0.61
N ARG A 113 -12.60 1.64 1.64
CA ARG A 113 -13.29 1.74 2.93
C ARG A 113 -12.98 3.07 3.63
N LEU A 114 -11.72 3.50 3.69
CA LEU A 114 -11.34 4.79 4.28
C LEU A 114 -11.99 5.98 3.56
N ARG A 115 -12.04 5.95 2.22
CA ARG A 115 -12.68 7.00 1.41
C ARG A 115 -14.18 7.10 1.72
N GLN A 116 -14.87 5.97 1.84
CA GLN A 116 -16.29 5.94 2.18
C GLN A 116 -16.56 6.62 3.53
N GLU A 117 -15.77 6.28 4.54
CA GLU A 117 -15.91 6.80 5.90
C GLU A 117 -15.52 8.28 5.97
N PHE A 118 -14.45 8.68 5.28
CA PHE A 118 -14.04 10.07 5.16
C PHE A 118 -15.11 10.94 4.48
N ALA A 119 -15.75 10.42 3.43
CA ALA A 119 -16.84 11.12 2.75
C ALA A 119 -18.07 11.31 3.66
N GLN A 120 -18.35 10.37 4.56
CA GLN A 120 -19.43 10.49 5.53
C GLN A 120 -19.15 11.58 6.57
N LEU A 121 -17.91 11.69 7.06
CA LEU A 121 -17.50 12.76 7.98
C LEU A 121 -17.77 14.15 7.38
N GLY A 122 -17.47 14.34 6.10
CA GLY A 122 -17.74 15.59 5.38
C GLY A 122 -19.23 15.89 5.15
N LYS A 123 -20.11 14.89 5.23
CA LYS A 123 -21.57 15.07 5.13
C LYS A 123 -22.20 15.42 6.48
N THR A 124 -21.67 14.86 7.58
CA THR A 124 -22.15 15.15 8.95
C THR A 124 -21.85 16.58 9.41
N SER A 125 -20.94 17.32 8.77
CA SER A 125 -20.69 18.73 9.13
C SER A 125 -21.71 19.73 8.53
N TRP A 126 -22.75 19.25 7.84
CA TRP A 126 -23.75 20.08 7.14
C TRP A 126 -25.19 19.86 7.58
N VAL A 127 -25.43 19.05 8.62
CA VAL A 127 -26.74 19.01 9.27
C VAL A 127 -26.71 20.08 10.36
N TYR A 128 -27.00 21.33 9.98
CA TYR A 128 -27.46 22.31 10.95
C TYR A 128 -28.84 21.87 11.44
N ASP A 129 -29.02 21.94 12.75
CA ASP A 129 -30.29 21.82 13.45
C ASP A 129 -31.29 22.85 12.89
N ASP A 130 -32.18 22.41 12.00
CA ASP A 130 -33.41 23.13 11.66
C ASP A 130 -34.63 22.35 12.21
N GLU A 131 -34.49 21.76 13.39
CA GLU A 131 -35.64 21.32 14.19
C GLU A 131 -35.56 21.90 15.60
N GLU A 132 -36.17 23.07 15.78
CA GLU A 132 -36.77 23.49 17.04
C GLU A 132 -37.87 24.54 16.75
N PRO A 133 -38.90 24.66 17.59
CA PRO A 133 -40.10 23.82 17.70
C PRO A 133 -41.39 24.45 17.14
#